data_AF-A0AAW3FM00-F1
#
_entry.id   AF-A0AAW3FM00-F1
#
_cell.length_a   1.000
_cell.length_b   1.000
_cell.length_c   1.000
_cell.angle_alpha   90.00
_cell.angle_beta   90.00
_cell.angle_gamma   90.00
#
_symmetry.space_group_name_H-M   'P 1'
#
loop_
_entity.id
_entity.type
_entity.pdbx_description
1 polymer ?
#
loop_
_entity_poly.entity_id
_entity_poly.type
_entity_poly.pdbx_seq_one_letter_code
_entity_poly.pdbx_strand_id
1 'polypeptide(L)'
;MDEQVTILHTNDIHSHFENWPRIQRYLLTEREQRRQSGSHVITVDLGDAVDRAHPLSEATQGQANVALLNAIGYDAVTIGNNEGLGLTHAALNRLYDRANFDVVLDNLTDTATQRPPQWALPAKIITTARGTRVLLLAFTAPFTLTYPLNGWTPASVKTRFPELLRQYAGQYDVLIVMSHLGINVDRWLAKQFPVIDVVIGSHTHHLLVNGELKNGVLIAAAGKYGEYIGRIELTIDHQHHVKAAAAHTVATASLPIVAGDETLITGWEQQGETLLTRQVVAKVPTQLRPHWHHASDLTALGLAAITDYAKTDLGMLNGGLFMRDLPAGMVNRNDLHTMLPHAMHVIRVTLSGEALWRLVYEMELVRPFLNKFPIKGMGFRGQVFGYIQYQGLTWKTGQHTLLVNGQPVNRQQTYQIALLDHDLFIPFFPTINISGRTEILFEAMLRTVVGDYLMRRWPVK
;
A
#
# COMPACT_ATOMS: atom_id res chain seq x y z
N MET A 1 -35.98 -15.62 -21.18
CA MET A 1 -35.49 -15.49 -19.80
C MET A 1 -34.20 -14.69 -19.81
N ASP A 2 -34.16 -13.63 -19.02
CA ASP A 2 -32.97 -12.83 -18.76
C ASP A 2 -31.85 -13.71 -18.15
N GLU A 3 -30.60 -13.40 -18.45
CA GLU A 3 -29.41 -14.01 -17.85
C GLU A 3 -29.07 -13.33 -16.51
N GLN A 4 -28.57 -14.10 -15.56
CA GLN A 4 -28.05 -13.59 -14.29
C GLN A 4 -26.52 -13.71 -14.28
N VAL A 5 -25.84 -12.61 -13.97
CA VAL A 5 -24.40 -12.59 -13.73
C VAL A 5 -24.16 -12.07 -12.32
N THR A 6 -23.42 -12.83 -11.51
CA THR A 6 -23.01 -12.43 -10.17
C THR A 6 -21.51 -12.14 -10.16
N ILE A 7 -21.13 -10.97 -9.67
CA ILE A 7 -19.73 -10.62 -9.45
C ILE A 7 -19.48 -10.63 -7.94
N LEU A 8 -18.57 -11.47 -7.48
CA LEU A 8 -18.08 -11.47 -6.10
C LEU A 8 -16.75 -10.74 -6.06
N HIS A 9 -16.52 -9.88 -5.06
CA HIS A 9 -15.26 -9.16 -4.99
C HIS A 9 -14.72 -8.90 -3.59
N THR A 10 -13.41 -8.78 -3.53
CA THR A 10 -12.64 -8.30 -2.37
C THR A 10 -11.75 -7.14 -2.81
N ASN A 11 -11.36 -6.29 -1.87
CA ASN A 11 -10.44 -5.18 -2.13
C ASN A 11 -9.70 -4.79 -0.85
N ASP A 12 -8.50 -4.21 -1.01
CA ASP A 12 -7.75 -3.59 0.09
C ASP A 12 -7.62 -4.51 1.31
N ILE A 13 -7.23 -5.77 1.11
CA ILE A 13 -7.08 -6.73 2.21
C ILE A 13 -5.89 -6.35 3.09
N HIS A 14 -4.83 -5.75 2.53
CA HIS A 14 -3.62 -5.29 3.23
C HIS A 14 -3.04 -6.34 4.19
N SER A 15 -3.03 -7.61 3.77
CA SER A 15 -2.59 -8.72 4.61
C SER A 15 -3.27 -8.86 5.98
N HIS A 16 -4.49 -8.34 6.13
CA HIS A 16 -5.35 -8.60 7.28
C HIS A 16 -5.94 -10.01 7.18
N PHE A 17 -5.15 -11.01 7.56
CA PHE A 17 -5.51 -12.41 7.44
C PHE A 17 -6.50 -12.90 8.50
N GLU A 18 -6.80 -12.10 9.53
CA GLU A 18 -7.77 -12.43 10.58
C GLU A 18 -9.18 -12.72 10.05
N ASN A 19 -9.52 -12.15 8.89
CA ASN A 19 -10.81 -12.36 8.23
C ASN A 19 -10.74 -13.42 7.12
N TRP A 20 -9.54 -13.85 6.72
CA TRP A 20 -9.32 -14.64 5.51
C TRP A 20 -10.05 -16.00 5.50
N PRO A 21 -10.04 -16.81 6.58
CA PRO A 21 -10.75 -18.09 6.57
C PRO A 21 -12.25 -17.94 6.30
N ARG A 22 -12.87 -16.88 6.85
CA ARG A 22 -14.28 -16.55 6.63
C ARG A 22 -14.54 -16.09 5.21
N ILE A 23 -13.67 -15.22 4.68
CA ILE A 23 -13.74 -14.71 3.29
C ILE A 23 -13.67 -15.87 2.30
N GLN A 24 -12.65 -16.72 2.43
CA GLN A 24 -12.46 -17.87 1.55
C GLN A 24 -13.69 -18.79 1.56
N ARG A 25 -14.18 -19.19 2.75
CA ARG A 25 -15.38 -20.03 2.85
C ARG A 25 -16.61 -19.39 2.23
N TYR A 26 -16.85 -18.11 2.49
CA TYR A 26 -18.00 -17.40 1.96
C TYR A 26 -17.96 -17.31 0.44
N LEU A 27 -16.84 -16.86 -0.14
CA LEU A 27 -16.69 -16.74 -1.59
C LEU A 27 -16.87 -18.08 -2.30
N LEU A 28 -16.26 -19.16 -1.78
CA LEU A 28 -16.41 -20.49 -2.34
C LEU A 28 -17.87 -20.99 -2.27
N THR A 29 -18.54 -20.78 -1.14
CA THR A 29 -19.92 -21.21 -0.93
C THR A 29 -20.90 -20.41 -1.77
N GLU A 30 -20.80 -19.08 -1.76
CA GLU A 30 -21.68 -18.19 -2.54
C GLU A 30 -21.49 -18.44 -4.04
N ARG A 31 -20.25 -18.64 -4.50
CA ARG A 31 -19.98 -18.99 -5.91
C ARG A 31 -20.70 -20.26 -6.32
N GLU A 32 -20.63 -21.31 -5.51
CA GLU A 32 -21.31 -22.57 -5.81
C GLU A 32 -22.83 -22.42 -5.80
N GLN A 33 -23.38 -21.77 -4.76
CA GLN A 33 -24.82 -21.55 -4.64
C GLN A 33 -25.39 -20.76 -5.83
N ARG A 34 -24.67 -19.73 -6.29
CA ARG A 34 -25.10 -18.90 -7.43
C ARG A 34 -25.01 -19.63 -8.77
N ARG A 35 -23.98 -20.46 -8.94
CA ARG A 35 -23.88 -21.35 -10.11
C ARG A 35 -25.02 -22.35 -10.15
N GLN A 36 -25.36 -22.96 -9.00
CA GLN A 36 -26.49 -23.90 -8.89
C GLN A 36 -27.84 -23.22 -9.15
N SER A 37 -27.99 -21.93 -8.82
CA SER A 37 -29.18 -21.15 -9.17
C SER A 37 -29.19 -20.64 -10.61
N GLY A 38 -28.22 -21.05 -11.45
CA GLY A 38 -28.15 -20.70 -12.87
C GLY A 38 -27.50 -19.34 -13.18
N SER A 39 -26.85 -18.70 -12.21
CA SER A 39 -26.07 -17.47 -12.43
C SER A 39 -24.67 -17.78 -12.94
N HIS A 40 -24.17 -16.99 -13.90
CA HIS A 40 -22.74 -17.00 -14.22
C HIS A 40 -22.00 -16.19 -13.15
N VAL A 41 -20.96 -16.77 -12.54
CA VAL A 41 -20.24 -16.13 -11.44
C VAL A 41 -18.83 -15.73 -11.86
N ILE A 42 -18.52 -14.45 -11.69
CA ILE A 42 -17.19 -13.84 -11.84
C ILE A 42 -16.69 -13.47 -10.43
N THR A 43 -15.46 -13.80 -10.08
CA THR A 43 -14.86 -13.46 -8.78
C THR A 43 -13.59 -12.64 -8.99
N VAL A 44 -13.51 -11.44 -8.41
CA VAL A 44 -12.38 -10.51 -8.64
C VAL A 44 -11.78 -9.94 -7.35
N ASP A 45 -10.49 -9.64 -7.36
CA ASP A 45 -9.83 -8.87 -6.30
C ASP A 45 -9.30 -7.54 -6.86
N LEU A 46 -9.54 -6.44 -6.13
CA LEU A 46 -9.22 -5.09 -6.60
C LEU A 46 -7.85 -4.57 -6.12
N GLY A 47 -6.94 -5.45 -5.69
CA GLY A 47 -5.56 -5.08 -5.33
C GLY A 47 -5.43 -4.55 -3.90
N ASP A 48 -4.19 -4.16 -3.53
CA ASP A 48 -3.76 -3.98 -2.14
C ASP A 48 -4.03 -5.24 -1.31
N ALA A 49 -3.77 -6.41 -1.87
CA ALA A 49 -3.81 -7.68 -1.15
C ALA A 49 -2.58 -7.85 -0.25
N VAL A 50 -1.42 -7.33 -0.67
CA VAL A 50 -0.12 -7.42 -0.01
C VAL A 50 0.14 -6.17 0.84
N ASP A 51 0.25 -6.30 2.17
CA ASP A 51 0.95 -5.33 3.01
C ASP A 51 2.07 -6.03 3.78
N ARG A 52 3.29 -5.50 3.65
CA ARG A 52 4.50 -6.02 4.27
C ARG A 52 4.60 -5.71 5.77
N ALA A 53 3.60 -5.02 6.33
CA ALA A 53 3.40 -4.93 7.77
C ALA A 53 3.09 -6.30 8.41
N HIS A 54 2.49 -7.25 7.68
CA HIS A 54 2.30 -8.62 8.19
C HIS A 54 3.59 -9.45 7.99
N PRO A 55 4.07 -10.20 9.01
CA PRO A 55 5.37 -10.88 8.96
C PRO A 55 5.44 -11.93 7.84
N LEU A 56 4.35 -12.65 7.57
CA LEU A 56 4.32 -13.63 6.46
C LEU A 56 4.48 -12.97 5.09
N SER A 57 3.85 -11.82 4.88
CA SER A 57 3.93 -11.05 3.64
C SER A 57 5.32 -10.47 3.46
N GLU A 58 5.94 -9.97 4.53
CA GLU A 58 7.33 -9.51 4.52
C GLU A 58 8.29 -10.65 4.18
N ALA A 59 8.19 -11.77 4.90
CA ALA A 59 9.09 -12.91 4.78
C ALA A 59 9.07 -13.55 3.39
N THR A 60 7.90 -13.53 2.74
CA THR A 60 7.66 -14.18 1.45
C THR A 60 7.56 -13.20 0.29
N GLN A 61 7.75 -11.90 0.53
CA GLN A 61 7.58 -10.84 -0.47
C GLN A 61 6.21 -10.94 -1.19
N GLY A 62 5.14 -11.23 -0.43
CA GLY A 62 3.78 -11.36 -0.95
C GLY A 62 3.43 -12.71 -1.60
N GLN A 63 4.37 -13.65 -1.76
CA GLN A 63 4.07 -14.96 -2.37
C GLN A 63 3.02 -15.75 -1.57
N ALA A 64 3.01 -15.62 -0.25
CA ALA A 64 1.97 -16.22 0.58
C ALA A 64 0.58 -15.62 0.32
N ASN A 65 0.47 -14.30 0.07
CA ASN A 65 -0.78 -13.67 -0.33
C ASN A 65 -1.32 -14.25 -1.63
N VAL A 66 -0.45 -14.44 -2.63
CA VAL A 66 -0.84 -15.05 -3.90
C VAL A 66 -1.32 -16.49 -3.70
N ALA A 67 -0.70 -17.25 -2.81
CA ALA A 67 -1.18 -18.58 -2.45
C ALA A 67 -2.58 -18.56 -1.78
N LEU A 68 -2.86 -17.55 -0.95
CA LEU A 68 -4.18 -17.34 -0.36
C LEU A 68 -5.22 -16.99 -1.45
N LEU A 69 -4.90 -16.07 -2.36
CA LEU A 69 -5.76 -15.74 -3.51
C LEU A 69 -6.03 -16.97 -4.40
N ASN A 70 -4.99 -17.79 -4.65
CA ASN A 70 -5.10 -19.02 -5.43
C ASN A 70 -6.10 -20.02 -4.83
N ALA A 71 -6.23 -20.06 -3.50
CA ALA A 71 -7.15 -20.97 -2.82
C ALA A 71 -8.63 -20.63 -3.07
N ILE A 72 -8.93 -19.39 -3.46
CA ILE A 72 -10.26 -18.97 -3.91
C ILE A 72 -10.44 -19.28 -5.41
N GLY A 73 -9.38 -19.11 -6.19
CA GLY A 73 -9.41 -19.23 -7.65
C GLY A 73 -10.21 -18.08 -8.25
N TYR A 74 -9.67 -16.87 -8.12
CA TYR A 74 -10.24 -15.66 -8.71
C TYR A 74 -10.23 -15.75 -10.24
N ASP A 75 -11.19 -15.11 -10.89
CA ASP A 75 -11.19 -14.96 -12.34
C ASP A 75 -10.23 -13.84 -12.77
N ALA A 76 -10.17 -12.74 -12.02
CA ALA A 76 -9.25 -11.65 -12.28
C ALA A 76 -8.81 -10.94 -11.00
N VAL A 77 -7.56 -10.49 -10.97
CA VAL A 77 -6.99 -9.69 -9.89
C VAL A 77 -6.35 -8.45 -10.52
N THR A 78 -6.41 -7.29 -9.89
CA THR A 78 -5.54 -6.14 -10.24
C THR A 78 -4.56 -5.89 -9.11
N ILE A 79 -3.68 -4.92 -9.29
CA ILE A 79 -2.75 -4.49 -8.25
C ILE A 79 -3.18 -3.17 -7.63
N GLY A 80 -2.88 -3.01 -6.35
CA GLY A 80 -2.93 -1.72 -5.70
C GLY A 80 -1.55 -1.08 -5.61
N ASN A 81 -1.49 0.05 -4.93
CA ASN A 81 -0.21 0.73 -4.73
C ASN A 81 0.71 0.01 -3.75
N ASN A 82 0.22 -0.87 -2.89
CA ASN A 82 1.08 -1.61 -1.96
C ASN A 82 1.88 -2.70 -2.68
N GLU A 83 1.31 -3.39 -3.67
CA GLU A 83 2.12 -4.23 -4.57
C GLU A 83 3.08 -3.37 -5.40
N GLY A 84 2.58 -2.27 -5.97
CA GLY A 84 3.31 -1.38 -6.88
C GLY A 84 4.50 -0.63 -6.27
N LEU A 85 4.38 -0.20 -5.02
CA LEU A 85 5.35 0.66 -4.31
C LEU A 85 5.92 0.01 -3.03
N GLY A 86 5.26 -1.02 -2.49
CA GLY A 86 5.75 -1.74 -1.30
C GLY A 86 6.72 -2.87 -1.64
N LEU A 87 6.68 -3.40 -2.87
CA LEU A 87 7.64 -4.37 -3.39
C LEU A 87 8.66 -3.68 -4.29
N THR A 88 9.88 -4.23 -4.34
CA THR A 88 10.86 -3.79 -5.34
C THR A 88 10.38 -4.17 -6.74
N HIS A 89 10.86 -3.47 -7.77
CA HIS A 89 10.60 -3.81 -9.17
C HIS A 89 10.78 -5.31 -9.48
N ALA A 90 11.87 -5.89 -8.97
CA ALA A 90 12.16 -7.31 -9.15
C ALA A 90 11.16 -8.22 -8.41
N ALA A 91 10.80 -7.87 -7.17
CA ALA A 91 9.84 -8.66 -6.40
C ALA A 91 8.43 -8.60 -7.01
N LEU A 92 7.96 -7.44 -7.48
CA LEU A 92 6.67 -7.32 -8.16
C LEU A 92 6.65 -8.16 -9.46
N ASN A 93 7.73 -8.13 -10.24
CA ASN A 93 7.84 -8.95 -11.46
C ASN A 93 7.81 -10.46 -11.21
N ARG A 94 7.99 -10.92 -9.97
CA ARG A 94 7.93 -12.33 -9.56
C ARG A 94 6.69 -12.65 -8.71
N LEU A 95 5.92 -11.63 -8.28
CA LEU A 95 4.82 -11.79 -7.34
C LEU A 95 3.80 -12.83 -7.83
N TYR A 96 3.43 -12.76 -9.11
CA TYR A 96 2.36 -13.55 -9.69
C TYR A 96 2.82 -14.79 -10.48
N ASP A 97 4.09 -15.22 -10.36
CA ASP A 97 4.63 -16.39 -11.09
C ASP A 97 3.82 -17.68 -10.89
N ARG A 98 3.16 -17.81 -9.74
CA ARG A 98 2.36 -18.98 -9.35
C ARG A 98 0.87 -18.67 -9.28
N ALA A 99 0.43 -17.53 -9.80
CA ALA A 99 -0.99 -17.18 -9.82
C ALA A 99 -1.77 -18.19 -10.69
N ASN A 100 -2.95 -18.60 -10.23
CA ASN A 100 -3.91 -19.40 -11.00
C ASN A 100 -5.07 -18.55 -11.54
N PHE A 101 -4.87 -17.24 -11.56
CA PHE A 101 -5.80 -16.20 -11.97
C PHE A 101 -5.08 -15.20 -12.87
N ASP A 102 -5.83 -14.48 -13.70
CA ASP A 102 -5.25 -13.46 -14.56
C ASP A 102 -5.08 -12.15 -13.78
N VAL A 103 -3.91 -11.51 -13.90
CA VAL A 103 -3.72 -10.15 -13.41
C VAL A 103 -4.09 -9.18 -14.52
N VAL A 104 -5.11 -8.36 -14.31
CA VAL A 104 -5.57 -7.35 -15.28
C VAL A 104 -5.07 -5.99 -14.83
N LEU A 105 -4.35 -5.27 -15.70
CA LEU A 105 -3.83 -3.92 -15.47
C LEU A 105 -3.36 -3.30 -16.80
N ASP A 106 -3.79 -2.07 -17.10
CA ASP A 106 -3.33 -1.37 -18.32
C ASP A 106 -2.39 -0.18 -18.04
N ASN A 107 -2.62 0.59 -16.99
CA ASN A 107 -2.00 1.91 -16.83
C ASN A 107 -0.63 1.90 -16.13
N LEU A 108 0.14 0.82 -16.28
CA LEU A 108 1.50 0.70 -15.78
C LEU A 108 2.39 0.07 -16.84
N THR A 109 3.56 0.66 -17.08
CA THR A 109 4.58 0.13 -17.99
C THR A 109 5.93 0.10 -17.30
N ASP A 110 6.79 -0.84 -17.66
CA ASP A 110 8.17 -0.88 -17.21
C ASP A 110 8.93 0.29 -17.84
N THR A 111 9.60 1.10 -17.01
CA THR A 111 10.27 2.34 -17.45
C THR A 111 11.43 2.06 -18.40
N ALA A 112 12.14 0.94 -18.23
CA ALA A 112 13.29 0.61 -19.07
C ALA A 112 12.86 0.12 -20.46
N THR A 113 11.81 -0.70 -20.52
CA THR A 113 11.34 -1.33 -21.77
C THR A 113 10.21 -0.57 -22.46
N GLN A 114 9.54 0.35 -21.75
CA GLN A 114 8.34 1.07 -22.20
C GLN A 114 7.21 0.12 -22.62
N ARG A 115 7.14 -1.07 -22.01
CA ARG A 115 6.13 -2.10 -22.29
C ARG A 115 5.30 -2.42 -21.05
N PRO A 116 4.06 -2.90 -21.21
CA PRO A 116 3.31 -3.46 -20.10
C PRO A 116 4.09 -4.61 -19.43
N PRO A 117 3.95 -4.79 -18.11
CA PRO A 117 4.59 -5.91 -17.42
C PRO A 117 4.08 -7.25 -17.96
N GLN A 118 4.97 -8.25 -18.02
CA GLN A 118 4.63 -9.57 -18.59
C GLN A 118 3.55 -10.32 -17.80
N TRP A 119 3.44 -10.05 -16.50
CA TRP A 119 2.43 -10.66 -15.64
C TRP A 119 1.05 -10.02 -15.79
N ALA A 120 0.91 -8.89 -16.49
CA ALA A 120 -0.36 -8.19 -16.65
C ALA A 120 -0.98 -8.36 -18.03
N LEU A 121 -2.29 -8.58 -18.05
CA LEU A 121 -3.15 -8.43 -19.22
C LEU A 121 -3.76 -7.03 -19.23
N PRO A 122 -3.74 -6.30 -20.37
CA PRO A 122 -4.34 -4.95 -20.44
C PRO A 122 -5.87 -4.97 -20.27
N ALA A 123 -6.50 -6.10 -20.59
CA ALA A 123 -7.92 -6.33 -20.38
C ALA A 123 -8.19 -7.84 -20.34
N LYS A 124 -9.36 -8.24 -19.84
CA LYS A 124 -9.86 -9.61 -19.90
C LYS A 124 -11.32 -9.63 -20.36
N ILE A 125 -11.65 -10.52 -21.30
CA ILE A 125 -13.06 -10.77 -21.69
C ILE A 125 -13.45 -12.15 -21.18
N ILE A 126 -14.53 -12.21 -20.41
CA ILE A 126 -15.15 -13.45 -19.94
C ILE A 126 -16.45 -13.63 -20.72
N THR A 127 -16.61 -14.78 -21.37
CA THR A 127 -17.86 -15.11 -22.09
C THR A 127 -18.70 -16.04 -21.24
N THR A 128 -19.94 -15.64 -20.95
CA THR A 128 -20.88 -16.47 -20.19
C THR A 128 -21.35 -17.67 -21.00
N ALA A 129 -22.02 -18.62 -20.33
CA ALA A 129 -22.61 -19.78 -21.02
C ALA A 129 -23.70 -19.39 -22.03
N ARG A 130 -24.27 -18.17 -21.93
CA ARG A 130 -25.25 -17.64 -22.87
C ARG A 130 -24.65 -16.74 -23.94
N GLY A 131 -23.33 -16.59 -23.97
CA GLY A 131 -22.61 -15.82 -24.98
C GLY A 131 -22.40 -14.35 -24.67
N THR A 132 -22.87 -13.85 -23.52
CA THR A 132 -22.60 -12.47 -23.08
C THR A 132 -21.11 -12.29 -22.84
N ARG A 133 -20.50 -11.27 -23.43
CA ARG A 133 -19.07 -10.95 -23.31
C ARG A 133 -18.88 -9.82 -22.30
N VAL A 134 -18.31 -10.16 -21.15
CA VAL A 134 -18.02 -9.22 -20.06
C VAL A 134 -16.56 -8.78 -20.16
N LEU A 135 -16.33 -7.50 -20.46
CA LEU A 135 -15.01 -6.89 -20.50
C LEU A 135 -14.63 -6.35 -19.12
N LEU A 136 -13.48 -6.79 -18.63
CA LEU A 136 -12.81 -6.29 -17.44
C LEU A 136 -11.65 -5.38 -17.87
N LEU A 137 -11.72 -4.12 -17.45
CA LEU A 137 -10.60 -3.17 -17.53
C LEU A 137 -10.15 -2.82 -16.11
N ALA A 138 -8.84 -2.69 -15.89
CA ALA A 138 -8.31 -2.46 -14.56
C ALA A 138 -7.22 -1.39 -14.52
N PHE A 139 -7.24 -0.60 -13.44
CA PHE A 139 -6.35 0.55 -13.28
C PHE A 139 -5.89 0.70 -11.83
N THR A 140 -4.67 1.19 -11.65
CA THR A 140 -4.09 1.56 -10.35
C THR A 140 -3.85 3.07 -10.26
N ALA A 141 -3.93 3.65 -9.05
CA ALA A 141 -3.71 5.06 -8.80
C ALA A 141 -2.34 5.51 -9.36
N PRO A 142 -2.29 6.45 -10.33
CA PRO A 142 -1.06 6.75 -11.04
C PRO A 142 -0.16 7.67 -10.22
N PHE A 143 0.58 7.12 -9.26
CA PHE A 143 1.57 7.87 -8.48
C PHE A 143 2.79 8.24 -9.33
N THR A 144 2.66 9.31 -10.11
CA THR A 144 3.64 9.77 -11.11
C THR A 144 5.01 10.13 -10.54
N LEU A 145 5.10 10.44 -9.24
CA LEU A 145 6.36 10.79 -8.59
C LEU A 145 7.11 9.58 -8.01
N THR A 146 6.42 8.51 -7.61
CA THR A 146 7.03 7.39 -6.88
C THR A 146 7.17 6.13 -7.71
N TYR A 147 6.22 5.81 -8.60
CA TYR A 147 6.36 4.66 -9.50
C TYR A 147 7.65 4.69 -10.34
N PRO A 148 8.06 5.84 -10.93
CA PRO A 148 9.30 5.89 -11.71
C PRO A 148 10.55 5.57 -10.88
N LEU A 149 10.54 5.88 -9.58
CA LEU A 149 11.64 5.54 -8.66
C LEU A 149 11.76 4.02 -8.43
N ASN A 150 10.66 3.28 -8.61
CA ASN A 150 10.63 1.83 -8.59
C ASN A 150 10.66 1.20 -9.99
N GLY A 151 11.06 1.95 -11.02
CA GLY A 151 11.18 1.42 -12.39
C GLY A 151 9.86 1.28 -13.16
N TRP A 152 8.78 1.89 -12.69
CA TRP A 152 7.47 1.84 -13.36
C TRP A 152 7.01 3.22 -13.86
N THR A 153 6.43 3.28 -15.05
CA THR A 153 5.82 4.49 -15.60
C THR A 153 4.30 4.35 -15.57
N PRO A 154 3.60 5.09 -14.68
CA PRO A 154 2.16 5.05 -14.60
C PRO A 154 1.52 5.99 -15.65
N ALA A 155 0.36 5.60 -16.16
CA ALA A 155 -0.44 6.44 -17.04
C ALA A 155 -1.76 6.87 -16.37
N SER A 156 -2.24 8.07 -16.74
CA SER A 156 -3.53 8.54 -16.26
C SER A 156 -4.66 7.75 -16.91
N VAL A 157 -5.62 7.28 -16.11
CA VAL A 157 -6.86 6.67 -16.59
C VAL A 157 -7.62 7.59 -17.56
N LYS A 158 -7.50 8.91 -17.39
CA LYS A 158 -8.16 9.90 -18.27
C LYS A 158 -7.69 9.81 -19.72
N THR A 159 -6.44 9.39 -19.92
CA THR A 159 -5.84 9.20 -21.25
C THR A 159 -6.06 7.78 -21.75
N ARG A 160 -5.82 6.78 -20.89
CA ARG A 160 -5.86 5.36 -21.26
C ARG A 160 -7.27 4.83 -21.52
N PHE A 161 -8.24 5.23 -20.71
CA PHE A 161 -9.58 4.67 -20.79
C PHE A 161 -10.27 4.92 -22.15
N PRO A 162 -10.24 6.15 -22.74
CA PRO A 162 -10.74 6.36 -24.10
C PRO A 162 -10.04 5.53 -25.20
N GLU A 163 -8.75 5.22 -25.04
CA GLU A 163 -8.02 4.38 -25.99
C GLU A 163 -8.50 2.93 -25.93
N LEU A 164 -8.67 2.40 -24.72
CA LEU A 164 -9.21 1.06 -24.50
C LEU A 164 -10.66 0.94 -25.00
N LEU A 165 -11.51 1.94 -24.77
CA LEU A 165 -12.87 1.95 -25.32
C LEU A 165 -12.88 1.86 -26.85
N ARG A 166 -11.97 2.57 -27.54
CA ARG A 166 -11.82 2.44 -29.00
C ARG A 166 -11.31 1.07 -29.41
N GLN A 167 -10.31 0.55 -28.68
CA GLN A 167 -9.70 -0.74 -28.96
C GLN A 167 -10.71 -1.90 -28.85
N TYR A 168 -11.57 -1.89 -27.82
CA TYR A 168 -12.52 -2.96 -27.55
C TYR A 168 -13.94 -2.69 -28.08
N ALA A 169 -14.14 -1.64 -28.87
CA ALA A 169 -15.45 -1.32 -29.42
C ALA A 169 -16.06 -2.50 -30.19
N GLY A 170 -17.29 -2.90 -29.84
CA GLY A 170 -18.00 -4.03 -30.43
C GLY A 170 -17.54 -5.43 -29.99
N GLN A 171 -16.52 -5.51 -29.14
CA GLN A 171 -15.96 -6.79 -28.67
C GLN A 171 -16.59 -7.29 -27.36
N TYR A 172 -17.37 -6.45 -26.69
CA TYR A 172 -18.02 -6.75 -25.42
C TYR A 172 -19.48 -6.28 -25.41
N ASP A 173 -20.23 -6.81 -24.46
CA ASP A 173 -21.64 -6.48 -24.23
C ASP A 173 -21.82 -5.79 -22.87
N VAL A 174 -20.99 -6.16 -21.87
CA VAL A 174 -20.95 -5.55 -20.53
C VAL A 174 -19.54 -5.07 -20.22
N LEU A 175 -19.40 -3.85 -19.69
CA LEU A 175 -18.13 -3.25 -19.27
C LEU A 175 -18.06 -3.07 -17.75
N ILE A 176 -17.06 -3.72 -17.14
CA ILE A 176 -16.72 -3.61 -15.74
C ILE A 176 -15.33 -2.98 -15.60
N VAL A 177 -15.23 -1.97 -14.75
CA VAL A 177 -13.95 -1.33 -14.39
C VAL A 177 -13.53 -1.73 -12.98
N MET A 178 -12.45 -2.48 -12.89
CA MET A 178 -11.73 -2.81 -11.65
C MET A 178 -10.82 -1.64 -11.25
N SER A 179 -11.28 -0.79 -10.34
CA SER A 179 -10.66 0.50 -10.07
C SER A 179 -9.93 0.55 -8.74
N HIS A 180 -8.60 0.57 -8.80
CA HIS A 180 -7.73 0.95 -7.68
C HIS A 180 -7.30 2.42 -7.80
N LEU A 181 -8.25 3.29 -8.16
CA LEU A 181 -8.02 4.73 -8.40
C LEU A 181 -8.58 5.63 -7.30
N GLY A 182 -9.50 5.11 -6.48
CA GLY A 182 -10.19 5.84 -5.42
C GLY A 182 -11.50 6.50 -5.84
N ILE A 183 -12.40 6.66 -4.86
CA ILE A 183 -13.81 7.02 -5.07
C ILE A 183 -14.05 8.27 -5.92
N ASN A 184 -13.17 9.27 -5.83
CA ASN A 184 -13.34 10.50 -6.61
C ASN A 184 -13.11 10.26 -8.11
N VAL A 185 -12.16 9.38 -8.45
CA VAL A 185 -11.91 8.98 -9.84
C VAL A 185 -13.02 8.05 -10.32
N ASP A 186 -13.50 7.14 -9.47
CA ASP A 186 -14.61 6.23 -9.78
C ASP A 186 -15.89 7.00 -10.15
N ARG A 187 -16.25 7.99 -9.33
CA ARG A 187 -17.37 8.90 -9.59
C ARG A 187 -17.17 9.75 -10.84
N TRP A 188 -15.92 10.10 -11.16
CA TRP A 188 -15.60 10.80 -12.40
C TRP A 188 -15.78 9.90 -13.62
N LEU A 189 -15.30 8.65 -13.58
CA LEU A 189 -15.48 7.65 -14.63
C LEU A 189 -16.96 7.43 -14.92
N ALA A 190 -17.75 7.13 -13.87
CA ALA A 190 -19.20 6.95 -13.98
C ALA A 190 -19.90 8.17 -14.60
N LYS A 191 -19.46 9.39 -14.26
CA LYS A 191 -20.03 10.62 -14.83
C LYS A 191 -19.67 10.81 -16.30
N GLN A 192 -18.42 10.56 -16.68
CA GLN A 192 -17.89 10.86 -18.01
C GLN A 192 -18.17 9.77 -19.05
N PHE A 193 -18.29 8.52 -18.61
CA PHE A 193 -18.39 7.36 -19.49
C PHE A 193 -19.59 6.50 -19.10
N PRO A 194 -20.82 6.90 -19.47
CA PRO A 194 -22.03 6.13 -19.21
C PRO A 194 -22.11 4.79 -19.99
N VAL A 195 -21.09 4.48 -20.81
CA VAL A 195 -20.89 3.17 -21.44
C VAL A 195 -20.38 2.11 -20.45
N ILE A 196 -19.94 2.52 -19.26
CA ILE A 196 -19.56 1.60 -18.18
C ILE A 196 -20.84 1.09 -17.51
N ASP A 197 -20.97 -0.22 -17.31
CA ASP A 197 -22.08 -0.77 -16.53
C ASP A 197 -21.76 -0.75 -15.03
N VAL A 198 -20.52 -1.14 -14.67
CA VAL A 198 -20.08 -1.25 -13.27
C VAL A 198 -18.67 -0.70 -13.07
N VAL A 199 -18.47 0.09 -12.02
CA VAL A 199 -17.15 0.41 -11.45
C VAL A 199 -17.03 -0.26 -10.08
N ILE A 200 -16.00 -1.07 -9.87
CA ILE A 200 -15.69 -1.67 -8.58
C ILE A 200 -14.47 -0.95 -8.00
N GLY A 201 -14.71 -0.08 -7.03
CA GLY A 201 -13.74 0.82 -6.42
C GLY A 201 -12.96 0.21 -5.24
N SER A 202 -11.76 0.73 -5.02
CA SER A 202 -10.82 0.39 -3.94
C SER A 202 -9.91 1.60 -3.63
N HIS A 203 -8.73 1.42 -3.02
CA HIS A 203 -7.72 2.44 -2.70
C HIS A 203 -8.08 3.41 -1.56
N THR A 204 -9.25 4.05 -1.62
CA THR A 204 -9.67 5.00 -0.57
C THR A 204 -10.42 4.33 0.58
N HIS A 205 -10.46 2.99 0.60
CA HIS A 205 -11.08 2.17 1.65
C HIS A 205 -12.55 2.49 1.94
N HIS A 206 -13.26 2.98 0.93
CA HIS A 206 -14.65 3.39 1.08
C HIS A 206 -15.58 2.18 1.02
N LEU A 207 -16.64 2.21 1.82
CA LEU A 207 -17.68 1.18 1.84
C LEU A 207 -18.95 1.73 1.18
N LEU A 208 -19.44 1.04 0.16
CA LEU A 208 -20.73 1.32 -0.48
C LEU A 208 -21.66 0.13 -0.27
N VAL A 209 -22.33 0.08 0.89
CA VAL A 209 -23.10 -1.09 1.33
C VAL A 209 -24.10 -1.57 0.28
N ASN A 210 -24.76 -0.65 -0.43
CA ASN A 210 -25.73 -0.92 -1.49
C ASN A 210 -25.29 -0.38 -2.87
N GLY A 211 -24.00 -0.07 -3.03
CA GLY A 211 -23.49 0.69 -4.17
C GLY A 211 -23.93 2.16 -4.23
N GLU A 212 -23.44 2.87 -5.24
CA GLU A 212 -23.85 4.23 -5.63
C GLU A 212 -24.17 4.22 -7.13
N LEU A 213 -25.42 4.51 -7.51
CA LEU A 213 -25.79 4.65 -8.92
C LEU A 213 -25.53 6.07 -9.40
N LYS A 214 -24.78 6.23 -10.48
CA LYS A 214 -24.41 7.54 -11.02
C LYS A 214 -24.40 7.53 -12.54
N ASN A 215 -25.28 8.34 -13.15
CA ASN A 215 -25.44 8.42 -14.60
C ASN A 215 -25.65 7.05 -15.29
N GLY A 216 -26.40 6.15 -14.65
CA GLY A 216 -26.64 4.80 -15.16
C GLY A 216 -25.53 3.78 -14.85
N VAL A 217 -24.39 4.23 -14.30
CA VAL A 217 -23.27 3.37 -13.92
C VAL A 217 -23.38 3.00 -12.44
N LEU A 218 -23.30 1.70 -12.11
CA LEU A 218 -23.25 1.24 -10.72
C LEU A 218 -21.82 1.30 -10.18
N ILE A 219 -21.61 1.99 -9.07
CA ILE A 219 -20.34 2.02 -8.35
C ILE A 219 -20.46 1.14 -7.10
N ALA A 220 -19.54 0.21 -6.89
CA ALA A 220 -19.49 -0.69 -5.74
C ALA A 220 -18.12 -0.65 -5.07
N ALA A 221 -18.05 -0.88 -3.75
CA ALA A 221 -16.78 -0.98 -3.00
C ALA A 221 -17.02 -1.66 -1.64
N ALA A 222 -16.07 -2.48 -1.18
CA ALA A 222 -16.20 -3.29 0.02
C ALA A 222 -15.21 -2.90 1.14
N GLY A 223 -14.98 -1.60 1.35
CA GLY A 223 -14.22 -1.13 2.52
C GLY A 223 -12.75 -1.51 2.44
N LYS A 224 -12.22 -2.16 3.50
CA LYS A 224 -10.83 -2.63 3.59
C LYS A 224 -10.69 -3.79 4.58
N TYR A 225 -9.49 -4.35 4.68
CA TYR A 225 -9.03 -5.30 5.69
C TYR A 225 -9.85 -6.59 5.76
N GLY A 226 -10.57 -6.89 4.68
CA GLY A 226 -11.52 -8.00 4.68
C GLY A 226 -12.66 -7.81 5.67
N GLU A 227 -13.01 -6.59 6.07
CA GLU A 227 -14.18 -6.31 6.92
C GLU A 227 -15.49 -6.59 6.19
N TYR A 228 -15.47 -6.47 4.85
CA TYR A 228 -16.62 -6.71 3.98
C TYR A 228 -16.21 -7.49 2.73
N ILE A 229 -17.18 -8.23 2.18
CA ILE A 229 -17.09 -8.91 0.88
C ILE A 229 -18.19 -8.33 0.00
N GLY A 230 -17.86 -7.95 -1.23
CA GLY A 230 -18.82 -7.38 -2.16
C GLY A 230 -19.50 -8.42 -3.04
N ARG A 231 -20.78 -8.19 -3.36
CA ARG A 231 -21.56 -8.94 -4.33
C ARG A 231 -22.31 -7.96 -5.23
N ILE A 232 -22.22 -8.17 -6.54
CA ILE A 232 -22.95 -7.40 -7.54
C ILE A 232 -23.79 -8.40 -8.34
N GLU A 233 -25.06 -8.07 -8.54
CA GLU A 233 -26.03 -8.89 -9.27
C GLU A 233 -26.49 -8.11 -10.49
N LEU A 234 -26.21 -8.65 -11.68
CA LEU A 234 -26.61 -8.10 -12.97
C LEU A 234 -27.69 -8.98 -13.60
N THR A 235 -28.77 -8.37 -14.05
CA THR A 235 -29.76 -9.00 -14.93
C THR A 235 -29.54 -8.50 -16.35
N ILE A 236 -29.25 -9.42 -17.26
CA ILE A 236 -28.90 -9.15 -18.65
C ILE A 236 -30.01 -9.67 -19.57
N ASP A 237 -30.47 -8.84 -20.50
CA ASP A 237 -31.53 -9.21 -21.42
C ASP A 237 -31.05 -10.13 -22.56
N HIS A 238 -31.96 -10.48 -23.47
CA HIS A 238 -31.66 -11.34 -24.61
C HIS A 238 -30.77 -10.71 -25.69
N GLN A 239 -30.62 -9.38 -25.64
CA GLN A 239 -29.78 -8.58 -26.50
C GLN A 239 -28.42 -8.31 -25.85
N HIS A 240 -28.13 -8.96 -24.72
CA HIS A 240 -26.90 -8.82 -23.94
C HIS A 240 -26.72 -7.45 -23.26
N HIS A 241 -27.80 -6.70 -23.04
CA HIS A 241 -27.74 -5.42 -22.31
C HIS A 241 -28.06 -5.60 -20.82
N VAL A 242 -27.38 -4.82 -19.97
CA VAL A 242 -27.67 -4.76 -18.53
C VAL A 242 -29.01 -4.04 -18.31
N LYS A 243 -30.01 -4.79 -17.85
CA LYS A 243 -31.36 -4.29 -17.54
C LYS A 243 -31.49 -3.84 -16.09
N ALA A 244 -30.78 -4.50 -15.19
CA ALA A 244 -30.73 -4.15 -13.77
C ALA A 244 -29.36 -4.50 -13.18
N ALA A 245 -28.89 -3.67 -12.26
CA ALA A 245 -27.66 -3.86 -11.51
C ALA A 245 -27.89 -3.49 -10.04
N ALA A 246 -27.49 -4.36 -9.12
CA ALA A 246 -27.54 -4.12 -7.68
C ALA A 246 -26.22 -4.53 -7.04
N ALA A 247 -25.74 -3.76 -6.07
CA ALA A 247 -24.57 -4.10 -5.27
C ALA A 247 -24.97 -4.28 -3.81
N HIS A 248 -24.32 -5.22 -3.15
CA HIS A 248 -24.48 -5.50 -1.73
C HIS A 248 -23.11 -5.84 -1.13
N THR A 249 -22.97 -5.64 0.18
CA THR A 249 -21.80 -6.10 0.93
C THR A 249 -22.22 -7.01 2.07
N VAL A 250 -21.37 -7.97 2.39
CA VAL A 250 -21.52 -8.86 3.54
C VAL A 250 -20.39 -8.54 4.51
N ALA A 251 -20.74 -8.11 5.72
CA ALA A 251 -19.77 -7.91 6.78
C ALA A 251 -19.18 -9.26 7.20
N THR A 252 -17.87 -9.42 7.19
CA THR A 252 -17.23 -10.69 7.58
C THR A 252 -17.45 -11.01 9.06
N ALA A 253 -17.68 -9.98 9.88
CA ALA A 253 -18.08 -10.12 11.28
C ALA A 253 -19.42 -10.85 11.47
N SER A 254 -20.33 -10.86 10.48
CA SER A 254 -21.59 -11.60 10.57
C SER A 254 -21.47 -13.06 10.11
N LEU A 255 -20.33 -13.45 9.54
CA LEU A 255 -20.07 -14.81 9.08
C LEU A 255 -19.59 -15.71 10.24
N PRO A 256 -19.95 -17.00 10.23
CA PRO A 256 -19.58 -17.92 11.28
C PRO A 256 -18.06 -18.12 11.35
N ILE A 257 -17.54 -18.08 12.57
CA ILE A 257 -16.21 -18.59 12.91
C ILE A 257 -16.35 -20.11 13.07
N VAL A 258 -15.43 -20.87 12.45
CA VAL A 258 -15.42 -22.33 12.53
C VAL A 258 -14.18 -22.78 13.30
N ALA A 259 -14.26 -23.95 13.94
CA ALA A 259 -13.14 -24.56 14.61
C ALA A 259 -11.92 -24.67 13.67
N GLY A 260 -10.77 -24.15 14.11
CA GLY A 260 -9.52 -24.12 13.35
C GLY A 260 -9.16 -22.78 12.72
N ASP A 261 -10.09 -21.81 12.64
CA ASP A 261 -9.81 -20.48 12.07
C ASP A 261 -8.66 -19.78 12.79
N GLU A 262 -8.74 -19.70 14.12
CA GLU A 262 -7.71 -19.08 14.95
C GLU A 262 -6.34 -19.76 14.77
N THR A 263 -6.33 -21.08 14.66
CA THR A 263 -5.09 -21.86 14.43
C THR A 263 -4.48 -21.57 13.07
N LEU A 264 -5.29 -21.36 12.03
CA LEU A 264 -4.81 -20.94 10.72
C LEU A 264 -4.22 -19.53 10.76
N ILE A 265 -4.94 -18.59 11.37
CA ILE A 265 -4.55 -17.18 11.48
C ILE A 265 -3.22 -17.05 12.24
N THR A 266 -3.15 -17.62 13.44
CA THR A 266 -1.93 -17.63 14.26
C THR A 266 -0.80 -18.41 13.58
N GLY A 267 -1.12 -19.48 12.85
CA GLY A 267 -0.15 -20.25 12.07
C GLY A 267 0.53 -19.42 10.97
N TRP A 268 -0.22 -18.57 10.26
CA TRP A 268 0.35 -17.68 9.24
C TRP A 268 1.28 -16.64 9.86
N GLU A 269 0.89 -16.04 10.98
CA GLU A 269 1.73 -15.07 11.70
C GLU A 269 3.04 -15.74 12.16
N GLN A 270 2.95 -16.86 12.88
CA GLN A 270 4.11 -17.61 13.39
C GLN A 270 5.04 -18.11 12.27
N GLN A 271 4.47 -18.53 11.13
CA GLN A 271 5.25 -18.93 9.97
C GLN A 271 6.10 -17.75 9.46
N GLY A 272 5.49 -16.57 9.33
CA GLY A 272 6.18 -15.34 8.92
C GLY A 272 7.31 -14.97 9.88
N GLU A 273 7.00 -14.91 11.17
CA GLU A 273 7.98 -14.59 12.21
C GLU A 273 9.14 -15.58 12.19
N THR A 274 8.86 -16.88 12.10
CA THR A 274 9.89 -17.94 12.03
C THR A 274 10.83 -17.75 10.84
N LEU A 275 10.29 -17.40 9.67
CA LEU A 275 11.08 -17.14 8.46
C LEU A 275 11.98 -15.90 8.62
N LEU A 276 11.49 -14.86 9.29
CA LEU A 276 12.26 -13.65 9.56
C LEU A 276 13.32 -13.86 10.65
N THR A 277 13.01 -14.61 11.70
CA THR A 277 13.94 -14.91 12.80
C THR A 277 15.18 -15.66 12.33
N ARG A 278 15.05 -16.53 11.32
CA ARG A 278 16.18 -17.26 10.72
C ARG A 278 17.18 -16.35 10.00
N GLN A 279 16.80 -15.12 9.69
CA GLN A 279 17.63 -14.16 8.95
C GLN A 279 18.31 -13.21 9.94
N VAL A 280 19.42 -13.65 10.52
CA VAL A 280 20.23 -12.85 11.45
C VAL A 280 20.93 -11.71 10.68
N VAL A 281 20.85 -10.50 11.22
CA VAL A 281 21.37 -9.26 10.60
C VAL A 281 22.65 -8.78 11.29
N ALA A 282 22.68 -8.78 12.62
CA ALA A 282 23.77 -8.19 13.40
C ALA A 282 23.91 -8.82 14.79
N LYS A 283 25.04 -8.58 15.46
CA LYS A 283 25.27 -8.94 16.86
C LYS A 283 25.39 -7.68 17.73
N VAL A 284 24.25 -7.14 18.16
CA VAL A 284 24.17 -5.89 18.92
C VAL A 284 24.73 -6.07 20.35
N PRO A 285 25.62 -5.19 20.84
CA PRO A 285 26.29 -5.38 22.12
C PRO A 285 25.40 -5.11 23.34
N THR A 286 24.44 -4.19 23.21
CA THR A 286 23.59 -3.72 24.31
C THR A 286 22.18 -3.45 23.81
N GLN A 287 21.18 -3.78 24.64
CA GLN A 287 19.78 -3.50 24.31
C GLN A 287 19.52 -1.99 24.34
N LEU A 288 18.80 -1.49 23.34
CA LEU A 288 18.33 -0.10 23.28
C LEU A 288 16.82 -0.07 23.37
N ARG A 289 16.29 0.84 24.19
CA ARG A 289 14.84 0.98 24.43
C ARG A 289 14.30 2.22 23.72
N PRO A 290 13.09 2.15 23.14
CA PRO A 290 12.45 3.34 22.59
C PRO A 290 12.02 4.28 23.72
N HIS A 291 11.99 5.57 23.43
CA HIS A 291 11.27 6.53 24.25
C HIS A 291 10.43 7.42 23.34
N TRP A 292 9.10 7.29 23.39
CA TRP A 292 8.24 8.01 22.45
C TRP A 292 8.17 9.51 22.74
N HIS A 293 8.35 9.91 24.00
CA HIS A 293 8.11 11.30 24.41
C HIS A 293 9.35 12.15 24.74
N HIS A 294 10.54 11.56 24.64
CA HIS A 294 11.82 12.16 24.97
C HIS A 294 12.89 11.60 24.02
N ALA A 295 14.09 12.20 24.03
CA ALA A 295 15.21 11.66 23.28
C ALA A 295 15.56 10.23 23.76
N SER A 296 16.02 9.38 22.85
CA SER A 296 16.47 8.03 23.16
C SER A 296 17.70 7.64 22.35
N ASP A 297 18.50 6.73 22.89
CA ASP A 297 19.64 6.15 22.19
C ASP A 297 19.21 5.33 20.96
N LEU A 298 18.01 4.74 21.00
CA LEU A 298 17.46 4.02 19.86
C LEU A 298 17.11 4.97 18.71
N THR A 299 16.46 6.11 19.00
CA THR A 299 16.22 7.16 17.99
C THR A 299 17.54 7.75 17.48
N ALA A 300 18.54 7.93 18.35
CA ALA A 300 19.88 8.38 17.94
C ALA A 300 20.56 7.39 16.98
N LEU A 301 20.41 6.08 17.22
CA LEU A 301 20.92 5.04 16.32
C LEU A 301 20.18 5.04 14.98
N GLY A 302 18.86 5.20 14.98
CA GLY A 302 18.09 5.35 13.75
C GLY A 302 18.50 6.59 12.94
N LEU A 303 18.74 7.72 13.62
CA LEU A 303 19.27 8.94 13.01
C LEU A 303 20.61 8.68 12.33
N ALA A 304 21.53 8.00 13.02
CA ALA A 304 22.83 7.63 12.47
C ALA A 304 22.70 6.74 11.23
N ALA A 305 21.73 5.81 11.22
CA ALA A 305 21.47 4.95 10.08
C ALA A 305 20.93 5.72 8.86
N ILE A 306 19.92 6.57 9.04
CA ILE A 306 19.32 7.32 7.91
C ILE A 306 20.28 8.37 7.34
N THR A 307 21.12 8.98 8.18
CA THR A 307 22.12 9.97 7.78
C THR A 307 23.29 9.32 7.04
N ASP A 308 23.78 8.16 7.52
CA ASP A 308 24.77 7.34 6.79
C ASP A 308 24.22 6.90 5.42
N TYR A 309 22.98 6.44 5.36
CA TYR A 309 22.35 6.02 4.10
C TYR A 309 22.16 7.19 3.13
N ALA A 310 21.68 8.35 3.62
CA ALA A 310 21.48 9.55 2.82
C ALA A 310 22.79 10.32 2.51
N LYS A 311 23.94 9.91 3.07
CA LYS A 311 25.24 10.57 2.88
C LYS A 311 25.22 12.05 3.27
N THR A 312 24.65 12.34 4.45
CA THR A 312 24.65 13.67 5.07
C THR A 312 24.87 13.55 6.58
N ASP A 313 25.28 14.62 7.25
CA ASP A 313 25.45 14.66 8.71
C ASP A 313 24.20 15.15 9.46
N LEU A 314 23.18 15.62 8.73
CA LEU A 314 21.98 16.23 9.30
C LEU A 314 20.78 15.31 9.17
N GLY A 315 20.01 15.13 10.24
CA GLY A 315 18.80 14.33 10.18
C GLY A 315 17.77 14.68 11.23
N MET A 316 16.53 14.26 10.99
CA MET A 316 15.43 14.28 11.96
C MET A 316 14.71 12.94 11.93
N LEU A 317 14.39 12.42 13.11
CA LEU A 317 13.46 11.31 13.32
C LEU A 317 12.61 11.60 14.57
N ASN A 318 11.51 10.88 14.67
CA ASN A 318 10.57 10.99 15.77
C ASN A 318 10.48 9.67 16.58
N GLY A 319 10.30 9.79 17.90
CA GLY A 319 10.27 8.64 18.81
C GLY A 319 9.16 7.62 18.54
N GLY A 320 8.04 8.05 17.93
CA GLY A 320 6.91 7.19 17.62
C GLY A 320 7.14 6.17 16.51
N LEU A 321 8.32 6.19 15.86
CA LEU A 321 8.71 5.18 14.87
C LEU A 321 9.15 3.85 15.50
N PHE A 322 9.61 3.86 16.76
CA PHE A 322 10.22 2.68 17.38
C PHE A 322 9.23 1.97 18.29
N MET A 323 8.68 0.86 17.82
CA MET A 323 7.56 0.16 18.46
C MET A 323 8.00 -0.85 19.53
N ARG A 324 9.24 -1.34 19.44
CA ARG A 324 9.83 -2.35 20.31
C ARG A 324 11.28 -2.00 20.64
N ASP A 325 11.86 -2.72 21.59
CA ASP A 325 13.28 -2.64 21.92
C ASP A 325 14.12 -3.21 20.77
N LEU A 326 15.33 -2.66 20.59
CA LEU A 326 16.39 -3.35 19.85
C LEU A 326 17.12 -4.27 20.85
N PRO A 327 17.01 -5.61 20.74
CA PRO A 327 17.59 -6.50 21.73
C PRO A 327 19.13 -6.54 21.66
N ALA A 328 19.77 -6.92 22.76
CA ALA A 328 21.17 -7.31 22.77
C ALA A 328 21.35 -8.72 22.19
N GLY A 329 22.53 -9.02 21.64
CA GLY A 329 22.84 -10.31 21.04
C GLY A 329 22.51 -10.37 19.57
N MET A 330 22.09 -11.55 19.10
CA MET A 330 21.76 -11.76 17.68
C MET A 330 20.43 -11.08 17.35
N VAL A 331 20.50 -10.03 16.54
CA VAL A 331 19.33 -9.33 16.00
C VAL A 331 19.03 -9.88 14.62
N ASN A 332 17.77 -10.24 14.40
CA ASN A 332 17.27 -10.81 13.15
C ASN A 332 16.24 -9.89 12.48
N ARG A 333 15.75 -10.29 11.28
CA ARG A 333 14.77 -9.48 10.55
C ARG A 333 13.42 -9.37 11.25
N ASN A 334 13.04 -10.31 12.13
CA ASN A 334 11.80 -10.20 12.90
C ASN A 334 11.89 -9.11 13.96
N ASP A 335 13.05 -8.98 14.62
CA ASP A 335 13.30 -7.88 15.57
C ASP A 335 13.18 -6.53 14.86
N LEU A 336 13.76 -6.39 13.67
CA LEU A 336 13.67 -5.16 12.88
C LEU A 336 12.26 -4.88 12.37
N HIS A 337 11.55 -5.92 11.92
CA HIS A 337 10.18 -5.81 11.42
C HIS A 337 9.20 -5.36 12.51
N THR A 338 9.28 -5.97 13.69
CA THR A 338 8.42 -5.60 14.83
C THR A 338 8.82 -4.27 15.47
N MET A 339 10.09 -3.88 15.42
CA MET A 339 10.58 -2.58 15.90
C MET A 339 10.22 -1.43 14.96
N LEU A 340 10.31 -1.63 13.64
CA LEU A 340 10.11 -0.63 12.59
C LEU A 340 9.13 -1.15 11.51
N PRO A 341 7.83 -1.32 11.84
CA PRO A 341 6.84 -1.92 10.93
C PRO A 341 6.38 -0.97 9.81
N HIS A 342 7.08 0.13 9.58
CA HIS A 342 6.66 1.19 8.68
C HIS A 342 6.99 0.88 7.22
N ALA A 343 6.05 1.24 6.34
CA ALA A 343 6.26 1.30 4.90
C ALA A 343 6.70 2.72 4.52
N MET A 344 7.94 3.07 4.87
CA MET A 344 8.53 4.40 4.67
C MET A 344 9.93 4.30 4.11
N HIS A 345 10.30 5.28 3.30
CA HIS A 345 11.64 5.44 2.74
C HIS A 345 12.33 6.65 3.35
N VAL A 346 13.67 6.58 3.39
CA VAL A 346 14.48 7.75 3.72
C VAL A 346 14.39 8.74 2.55
N ILE A 347 14.24 10.01 2.87
CA ILE A 347 14.36 11.11 1.90
C ILE A 347 15.57 11.96 2.23
N ARG A 348 16.17 12.53 1.19
CA ARG A 348 17.21 13.56 1.29
C ARG A 348 16.63 14.86 0.76
N VAL A 349 16.56 15.87 1.62
CA VAL A 349 16.02 17.19 1.26
C VAL A 349 17.17 18.19 1.20
N THR A 350 17.35 18.84 0.06
CA THR A 350 18.33 19.91 -0.13
C THR A 350 17.66 21.27 0.09
N LEU A 351 18.21 22.08 1.00
CA LEU A 351 17.66 23.36 1.46
C LEU A 351 18.74 24.45 1.53
N SER A 352 18.37 25.72 1.34
CA SER A 352 19.23 26.83 1.80
C SER A 352 19.27 26.86 3.34
N GLY A 353 20.27 27.51 3.92
CA GLY A 353 20.38 27.67 5.37
C GLY A 353 19.20 28.43 5.96
N GLU A 354 18.64 29.38 5.22
CA GLU A 354 17.40 30.06 5.58
C GLU A 354 16.21 29.10 5.65
N ALA A 355 16.05 28.24 4.63
CA ALA A 355 14.97 27.26 4.61
C ALA A 355 15.19 26.15 5.66
N LEU A 356 16.43 25.72 5.91
CA LEU A 356 16.75 24.78 6.99
C LEU A 356 16.42 25.37 8.37
N TRP A 357 16.77 26.64 8.61
CA TRP A 357 16.38 27.33 9.84
C TRP A 357 14.87 27.36 10.00
N ARG A 358 14.14 27.71 8.93
CA ARG A 358 12.68 27.76 8.94
C ARG A 358 12.07 26.39 9.23
N LEU A 359 12.57 25.33 8.59
CA LEU A 359 12.10 23.96 8.81
C LEU A 359 12.29 23.55 10.28
N VAL A 360 13.47 23.77 10.85
CA VAL A 360 13.73 23.43 12.26
C VAL A 360 12.86 24.28 13.17
N TYR A 361 12.66 25.57 12.87
CA TYR A 361 11.75 26.42 13.64
C TYR A 361 10.30 25.92 13.61
N GLU A 362 9.80 25.51 12.43
CA GLU A 362 8.49 24.88 12.27
C GLU A 362 8.39 23.62 13.16
N MET A 363 9.40 22.74 13.10
CA MET A 363 9.49 21.54 13.93
C MET A 363 9.49 21.84 15.43
N GLU A 364 10.26 22.82 15.89
CA GLU A 364 10.29 23.23 17.31
C GLU A 364 8.94 23.77 17.78
N LEU A 365 8.28 24.58 16.94
CA LEU A 365 7.00 25.20 17.26
C LEU A 365 5.90 24.15 17.42
N VAL A 366 5.88 23.11 16.58
CA VAL A 366 4.88 22.04 16.65
C VAL A 366 5.27 20.87 17.54
N ARG A 367 6.54 20.77 17.98
CA ARG A 367 7.07 19.65 18.77
C ARG A 367 6.20 19.30 19.99
N PRO A 368 5.75 20.23 20.85
CA PRO A 368 4.92 19.86 22.00
C PRO A 368 3.59 19.20 21.62
N PHE A 369 3.00 19.64 20.50
CA PHE A 369 1.77 19.06 19.97
C PHE A 369 2.03 17.68 19.35
N LEU A 370 2.99 17.58 18.43
CA LEU A 370 3.32 16.32 17.75
C LEU A 370 3.80 15.23 18.72
N ASN A 371 4.42 15.61 19.84
CA ASN A 371 4.90 14.66 20.83
C ASN A 371 3.81 13.71 21.34
N LYS A 372 2.54 14.15 21.36
CA LYS A 372 1.39 13.36 21.81
C LYS A 372 0.33 13.17 20.73
N PHE A 373 0.56 13.68 19.51
CA PHE A 373 -0.45 13.67 18.45
C PHE A 373 -0.62 12.26 17.88
N PRO A 374 -1.82 11.66 17.97
CA PRO A 374 -2.10 10.38 17.32
C PRO A 374 -2.08 10.55 15.81
N ILE A 375 -1.30 9.73 15.11
CA ILE A 375 -1.16 9.79 13.66
C ILE A 375 -1.21 8.40 13.06
N LYS A 376 -1.88 8.26 11.93
CA LYS A 376 -2.06 7.00 11.18
C LYS A 376 -2.01 7.28 9.68
N GLY A 377 -1.65 6.27 8.90
CA GLY A 377 -1.61 6.34 7.44
C GLY A 377 -0.27 6.82 6.89
N MET A 378 -0.17 6.94 5.56
CA MET A 378 1.05 7.36 4.84
C MET A 378 2.30 6.59 5.30
N GLY A 379 2.21 5.25 5.34
CA GLY A 379 3.30 4.38 5.79
C GLY A 379 3.51 4.27 7.30
N PHE A 380 2.93 5.18 8.11
CA PHE A 380 3.08 5.18 9.56
C PHE A 380 2.20 4.12 10.22
N ARG A 381 2.80 3.42 11.18
CA ARG A 381 2.20 2.29 11.93
C ARG A 381 2.36 2.46 13.45
N GLY A 382 2.90 3.60 13.89
CA GLY A 382 2.99 3.95 15.30
C GLY A 382 1.68 4.48 15.85
N GLN A 383 1.66 4.77 17.15
CA GLN A 383 0.45 5.28 17.82
C GLN A 383 0.40 6.82 17.84
N VAL A 384 1.54 7.45 18.10
CA VAL A 384 1.73 8.91 18.15
C VAL A 384 2.94 9.29 17.31
N PHE A 385 3.03 10.53 16.82
CA PHE A 385 4.22 11.00 16.12
C PHE A 385 5.44 10.97 17.07
N GLY A 386 5.31 11.52 18.27
CA GLY A 386 6.36 11.41 19.30
C GLY A 386 7.45 12.48 19.18
N TYR A 387 8.48 12.33 19.99
CA TYR A 387 9.49 13.35 20.21
C TYR A 387 10.41 13.50 18.99
N ILE A 388 10.50 14.71 18.45
CA ILE A 388 11.44 15.08 17.38
C ILE A 388 12.86 15.14 17.95
N GLN A 389 13.75 14.32 17.41
CA GLN A 389 15.17 14.29 17.72
C GLN A 389 15.98 14.58 16.45
N TYR A 390 17.06 15.33 16.62
CA TYR A 390 17.93 15.71 15.51
C TYR A 390 19.31 15.04 15.59
N GLN A 391 19.95 14.92 14.43
CA GLN A 391 21.39 14.72 14.29
C GLN A 391 22.00 15.93 13.59
N GLY A 392 23.14 16.40 14.10
CA GLY A 392 23.88 17.53 13.52
C GLY A 392 23.20 18.91 13.69
N LEU A 393 22.02 18.97 14.31
CA LEU A 393 21.26 20.21 14.51
C LEU A 393 21.01 20.48 15.99
N THR A 394 21.04 21.75 16.39
CA THR A 394 20.67 22.18 17.74
C THR A 394 19.92 23.49 17.68
N TRP A 395 18.71 23.52 18.22
CA TRP A 395 17.94 24.74 18.38
C TRP A 395 18.25 25.41 19.73
N LYS A 396 18.55 26.70 19.71
CA LYS A 396 18.73 27.53 20.91
C LYS A 396 17.48 28.39 21.12
N THR A 397 16.53 27.88 21.90
CA THR A 397 15.20 28.50 22.10
C THR A 397 15.26 29.98 22.48
N GLY A 398 16.12 30.36 23.45
CA GLY A 398 16.19 31.76 23.88
C GLY A 398 16.78 32.73 22.85
N GLN A 399 17.49 32.25 21.83
CA GLN A 399 18.17 33.06 20.81
C GLN A 399 17.58 32.88 19.41
N HIS A 400 16.57 32.02 19.26
CA HIS A 400 15.99 31.63 17.98
C HIS A 400 17.08 31.25 16.94
N THR A 401 18.14 30.61 17.43
CA THR A 401 19.34 30.32 16.66
C THR A 401 19.43 28.83 16.40
N LEU A 402 19.57 28.47 15.12
CA LEU A 402 19.91 27.12 14.71
C LEU A 402 21.43 26.98 14.62
N LEU A 403 21.97 25.96 15.29
CA LEU A 403 23.33 25.50 15.08
C LEU A 403 23.34 24.26 14.19
N VAL A 404 24.24 24.25 13.21
CA VAL A 404 24.58 23.11 12.36
C VAL A 404 25.99 22.68 12.73
N ASN A 405 26.15 21.44 13.20
CA ASN A 405 27.41 20.88 13.68
C ASN A 405 28.14 21.81 14.69
N GLY A 406 27.36 22.44 15.57
CA GLY A 406 27.86 23.33 16.62
C GLY A 406 28.10 24.79 16.19
N GLN A 407 27.99 25.13 14.90
CA GLN A 407 28.16 26.49 14.39
C GLN A 407 26.82 27.12 14.00
N PRO A 408 26.62 28.45 14.16
CA PRO A 408 25.42 29.12 13.66
C PRO A 408 25.19 28.83 12.19
N VAL A 409 23.94 28.51 11.82
CA VAL A 409 23.58 28.22 10.43
C VAL A 409 23.96 29.41 9.53
N ASN A 410 24.77 29.14 8.51
CA ASN A 410 24.99 30.10 7.43
C ASN A 410 23.76 30.11 6.53
N ARG A 411 23.01 31.22 6.53
CA ARG A 411 21.70 31.35 5.83
C ARG A 411 21.81 31.22 4.31
N GLN A 412 22.97 31.54 3.74
CA GLN A 412 23.22 31.53 2.29
C GLN A 412 23.76 30.19 1.78
N GLN A 413 24.28 29.32 2.66
CA GLN A 413 24.82 28.01 2.29
C GLN A 413 23.69 26.99 2.05
N THR A 414 23.96 25.98 1.22
CA THR A 414 23.07 24.83 1.02
C THR A 414 23.42 23.69 1.98
N TYR A 415 22.39 23.02 2.49
CA TYR A 415 22.48 21.86 3.37
C TYR A 415 21.60 20.73 2.85
N GLN A 416 21.95 19.50 3.22
CA GLN A 416 21.14 18.31 2.97
C GLN A 416 20.73 17.71 4.30
N ILE A 417 19.45 17.37 4.47
CA ILE A 417 18.93 16.74 5.69
C ILE A 417 18.23 15.43 5.33
N ALA A 418 18.51 14.38 6.11
CA ALA A 418 17.85 13.09 6.01
C ALA A 418 16.57 13.09 6.86
N LEU A 419 15.44 12.73 6.24
CA LEU A 419 14.12 12.64 6.85
C LEU A 419 13.42 11.35 6.36
N LEU A 420 12.14 11.17 6.67
CA LEU A 420 11.31 10.12 6.05
C LEU A 420 10.31 10.71 5.06
N ASP A 421 9.91 9.93 4.06
CA ASP A 421 8.89 10.33 3.07
C ASP A 421 7.56 10.71 3.72
N HIS A 422 7.24 10.15 4.89
CA HIS A 422 6.11 10.56 5.70
C HIS A 422 6.09 12.06 6.03
N ASP A 423 7.27 12.66 6.31
CA ASP A 423 7.41 14.08 6.64
C ASP A 423 7.03 14.99 5.45
N LEU A 424 7.13 14.47 4.21
CA LEU A 424 6.72 15.17 2.99
C LEU A 424 5.19 15.28 2.87
N PHE A 425 4.47 14.28 3.35
CA PHE A 425 3.03 14.13 3.11
C PHE A 425 2.15 14.65 4.25
N ILE A 426 2.72 14.82 5.45
CA ILE A 426 2.02 15.42 6.60
C ILE A 426 2.03 16.95 6.52
N PRO A 427 0.97 17.63 7.01
CA PRO A 427 0.81 19.08 6.83
C PRO A 427 1.67 19.94 7.77
N PHE A 428 2.55 19.33 8.57
CA PHE A 428 3.26 20.02 9.65
C PHE A 428 4.57 20.68 9.22
N PHE A 429 5.15 20.24 8.09
CA PHE A 429 6.48 20.69 7.63
C PHE A 429 6.43 21.26 6.20
N PRO A 430 5.66 22.32 5.96
CA PRO A 430 5.43 22.84 4.61
C PRO A 430 6.73 23.31 3.94
N THR A 431 7.76 23.70 4.69
CA THR A 431 9.06 24.10 4.13
C THR A 431 9.69 23.03 3.25
N ILE A 432 9.47 21.74 3.55
CA ILE A 432 9.97 20.63 2.72
C ILE A 432 9.42 20.74 1.29
N ASN A 433 8.11 20.98 1.14
CA ASN A 433 7.45 21.10 -0.16
C ASN A 433 7.66 22.46 -0.84
N ILE A 434 7.74 23.53 -0.06
CA ILE A 434 7.82 24.91 -0.60
C ILE A 434 9.24 25.26 -1.05
N SER A 435 10.25 24.81 -0.32
CA SER A 435 11.65 25.25 -0.51
C SER A 435 12.65 24.12 -0.64
N GLY A 436 12.24 22.88 -0.34
CA GLY A 436 13.10 21.71 -0.45
C GLY A 436 13.17 21.17 -1.87
N ARG A 437 14.37 20.79 -2.30
CA ARG A 437 14.54 19.81 -3.39
C ARG A 437 14.67 18.43 -2.77
N THR A 438 13.60 17.63 -2.86
CA THR A 438 13.49 16.32 -2.23
C THR A 438 13.86 15.20 -3.19
N GLU A 439 14.66 14.27 -2.69
CA GLU A 439 14.99 13.00 -3.33
C GLU A 439 14.53 11.87 -2.42
N ILE A 440 13.67 10.97 -2.92
CA ILE A 440 13.24 9.78 -2.17
C ILE A 440 14.21 8.65 -2.49
N LEU A 441 14.91 8.15 -1.47
CA LEU A 441 15.89 7.07 -1.59
C LEU A 441 15.16 5.71 -1.57
N PHE A 442 14.46 5.44 -2.67
CA PHE A 442 13.41 4.41 -2.78
C PHE A 442 13.89 2.95 -2.64
N GLU A 443 15.19 2.68 -2.80
CA GLU A 443 15.73 1.31 -2.85
C GLU A 443 15.47 0.49 -1.58
N ALA A 444 15.33 1.15 -0.43
CA ALA A 444 15.21 0.48 0.86
C ALA A 444 14.20 1.19 1.78
N MET A 445 13.35 0.39 2.43
CA MET A 445 12.52 0.85 3.53
C MET A 445 13.36 1.13 4.78
N LEU A 446 12.85 1.97 5.68
CA LEU A 446 13.53 2.37 6.93
C LEU A 446 14.11 1.19 7.72
N ARG A 447 13.35 0.10 7.88
CA ARG A 447 13.83 -1.10 8.60
C ARG A 447 15.05 -1.75 7.94
N THR A 448 15.11 -1.75 6.60
CA THR A 448 16.25 -2.25 5.84
C THR A 448 17.44 -1.33 6.01
N VAL A 449 17.24 -0.01 5.94
CA VAL A 449 18.30 0.99 6.17
C VAL A 449 18.93 0.83 7.56
N VAL A 450 18.11 0.69 8.60
CA VAL A 450 18.59 0.45 9.97
C VAL A 450 19.30 -0.91 10.07
N GLY A 451 18.73 -1.97 9.49
CA GLY A 451 19.36 -3.30 9.46
C GLY A 451 20.74 -3.30 8.81
N ASP A 452 20.89 -2.67 7.65
CA ASP A 452 22.17 -2.60 6.93
C ASP A 452 23.21 -1.80 7.72
N TYR A 453 22.79 -0.73 8.40
CA TYR A 453 23.66 0.03 9.30
C TYR A 453 24.14 -0.83 10.49
N LEU A 454 23.23 -1.58 11.12
CA LEU A 454 23.58 -2.51 12.21
C LEU A 454 24.53 -3.61 11.74
N MET A 455 24.31 -4.17 10.56
CA MET A 455 25.17 -5.20 9.96
C MET A 455 26.61 -4.68 9.77
N ARG A 456 26.78 -3.44 9.27
CA ARG A 456 28.11 -2.82 9.12
C ARG A 456 28.75 -2.52 10.47
N ARG A 457 27.96 -2.02 11.44
CA ARG A 457 28.46 -1.58 12.76
C ARG A 457 28.81 -2.75 13.68
N TRP A 458 28.02 -3.82 13.63
CA TRP A 458 28.10 -4.98 14.51
C TRP A 458 27.87 -6.28 13.73
N PRO A 459 28.81 -6.65 12.84
CA PRO A 459 28.65 -7.81 11.96
C PRO A 459 28.57 -9.12 12.75
N VAL A 460 27.79 -10.07 12.22
CA VAL A 460 27.83 -11.47 12.65
C VAL A 460 29.17 -12.05 12.20
N LYS A 461 30.02 -12.42 13.15
CA LYS A 461 31.34 -13.02 12.87
C LYS A 461 31.23 -14.45 12.40
#